data_AF-A0A1U7VPS8-F1
#
_entry.id   AF-A0A1U7VPS8-F1
#
_cell.length_a   1.000
_cell.length_b   1.000
_cell.length_c   1.000
_cell.angle_alpha   90.00
_cell.angle_beta   90.00
_cell.angle_gamma   90.00
#
_symmetry.space_group_name_H-M   'P 1'
#
loop_
_entity.id
_entity.type
_entity.pdbx_description
1 polymer ?
#
loop_
_entity_poly.entity_id
_entity_poly.type
_entity_poly.pdbx_seq_one_letter_code
_entity_poly.pdbx_strand_id
1 'polypeptide(L)'
;MYKLITKTFTARLKLVVDSLVGLSQSAFIAGRSILDNVIVAHELVKDYTQNGLSPRCLIKINIRKTYDSVKWGFLKSVLLKFGLPGKFMDSIMECVTAVSSSLLINEGLTPKFMAKKGLRQGNPMSLYLFILAME
;
A
#
# COMPACT_ATOMS: atom_id res chain seq x y z
N MET A 1 2.00 8.94 21.52
CA MET A 1 1.06 7.80 21.52
C MET A 1 0.82 7.19 20.12
N TYR A 2 0.25 7.91 19.14
CA TYR A 2 -0.08 7.36 17.79
C TYR A 2 1.05 6.56 17.13
N LYS A 3 2.27 7.11 17.05
CA LYS A 3 3.41 6.43 16.41
C LYS A 3 3.74 5.08 17.06
N LEU A 4 3.54 4.94 18.37
CA LEU A 4 3.79 3.70 19.11
C LEU A 4 2.73 2.65 18.78
N ILE A 5 1.45 3.06 18.76
CA ILE A 5 0.32 2.22 18.39
C ILE A 5 0.53 1.69 16.97
N THR A 6 0.78 2.58 16.01
CA THR A 6 0.96 2.16 14.61
C THR A 6 2.21 1.31 14.42
N LYS A 7 3.29 1.56 15.16
CA LYS A 7 4.47 0.67 15.17
C LYS A 7 4.13 -0.75 15.64
N THR A 8 3.26 -0.88 16.64
CA THR A 8 2.78 -2.18 17.14
C THR A 8 1.95 -2.90 16.08
N PHE A 9 1.05 -2.19 15.39
CA PHE A 9 0.28 -2.77 14.29
C PHE A 9 1.16 -3.16 13.11
N THR A 10 2.13 -2.34 12.73
CA THR A 10 3.13 -2.66 11.70
C THR A 10 3.85 -3.97 12.03
N ALA A 11 4.30 -4.15 13.29
CA ALA A 11 5.00 -5.36 13.69
C ALA A 11 4.13 -6.61 13.53
N ARG A 12 2.82 -6.51 13.83
CA ARG A 12 1.87 -7.62 13.64
C ARG A 12 1.57 -7.88 12.16
N LEU A 13 1.34 -6.84 11.36
CA LEU A 13 1.11 -6.97 9.91
C LEU A 13 2.31 -7.61 9.20
N LYS A 14 3.53 -7.26 9.61
CA LYS A 14 4.76 -7.83 9.06
C LYS A 14 4.83 -9.35 9.15
N LEU A 15 4.22 -9.95 10.18
CA LEU A 15 4.25 -11.41 10.38
C LEU A 15 3.36 -12.16 9.37
N VAL A 16 2.33 -11.51 8.84
CA VAL A 16 1.33 -12.17 7.99
C VAL A 16 1.38 -11.72 6.54
N VAL A 17 1.85 -10.50 6.27
CA VAL A 17 1.76 -9.88 4.93
C VAL A 17 2.40 -10.74 3.83
N ASP A 18 3.53 -11.40 4.10
CA ASP A 18 4.22 -12.25 3.12
C ASP A 18 3.34 -13.39 2.62
N SER A 19 2.50 -13.96 3.50
CA SER A 19 1.55 -15.02 3.14
C SER A 19 0.28 -14.51 2.44
N LEU A 20 0.00 -13.21 2.51
CA LEU A 20 -1.21 -12.60 1.95
C LEU A 20 -0.99 -12.04 0.54
N VAL A 21 0.25 -11.80 0.13
CA VAL A 21 0.59 -11.14 -1.14
C VAL A 21 1.32 -12.08 -2.09
N GLY A 22 1.00 -11.99 -3.38
CA GLY A 22 1.59 -12.80 -4.43
C GLY A 22 3.10 -12.57 -4.57
N LEU A 23 3.80 -13.52 -5.18
CA LEU A 23 5.27 -13.49 -5.31
C LEU A 23 5.79 -12.28 -6.12
N SER A 24 4.97 -11.73 -7.01
CA SER A 24 5.26 -10.52 -7.78
C SER A 24 5.32 -9.25 -6.91
N GLN A 25 4.79 -9.28 -5.69
CA GLN A 25 4.88 -8.18 -4.75
C GLN A 25 6.18 -8.28 -3.93
N SER A 26 7.26 -7.70 -4.44
CA SER A 26 8.57 -7.73 -3.75
C SER A 26 8.79 -6.54 -2.81
N ALA A 27 8.08 -5.42 -3.02
CA ALA A 27 8.33 -4.21 -2.27
C ALA A 27 7.84 -4.30 -0.82
N PHE A 28 8.69 -3.92 0.12
CA PHE A 28 8.44 -3.85 1.57
C PHE A 28 8.09 -5.18 2.26
N ILE A 29 8.31 -6.31 1.59
CA ILE A 29 8.22 -7.65 2.19
C ILE A 29 9.63 -8.10 2.57
N ALA A 30 9.80 -8.53 3.83
CA ALA A 30 11.11 -8.96 4.31
C ALA A 30 11.53 -10.24 3.57
N GLY A 31 12.78 -10.28 3.10
CA GLY A 31 13.33 -11.44 2.39
C GLY A 31 13.03 -11.48 0.88
N ARG A 32 12.24 -10.54 0.34
CA ARG A 32 12.02 -10.42 -1.11
C ARG A 32 12.90 -9.34 -1.73
N SER A 33 13.43 -9.59 -2.92
CA SER A 33 14.27 -8.62 -3.64
C SER A 33 13.51 -8.01 -4.82
N ILE A 34 13.65 -6.70 -5.02
CA ILE A 34 13.13 -6.05 -6.23
C ILE A 34 13.82 -6.57 -7.51
N LEU A 35 15.05 -7.10 -7.37
CA LEU A 35 15.80 -7.67 -8.49
C LEU A 35 15.10 -8.89 -9.10
N ASP A 36 14.35 -9.66 -8.30
CA ASP A 36 13.62 -10.83 -8.79
C ASP A 36 12.58 -10.41 -9.85
N ASN A 37 11.86 -9.32 -9.59
CA ASN A 37 10.92 -8.74 -10.54
C ASN A 37 11.60 -8.18 -11.80
N VAL A 38 12.82 -7.63 -11.67
CA VAL A 38 13.60 -7.14 -12.82
C VAL A 38 14.00 -8.31 -13.73
N ILE A 39 14.42 -9.43 -13.15
CA ILE A 39 14.78 -10.64 -13.90
C ILE A 39 13.56 -11.19 -14.63
N VAL A 40 12.42 -11.31 -13.95
CA VAL A 40 11.16 -11.76 -14.57
C VAL A 40 10.75 -10.83 -15.72
N ALA A 41 10.80 -9.51 -15.52
CA ALA A 41 10.49 -8.54 -16.57
C ALA A 41 11.45 -8.65 -17.77
N HIS A 42 12.74 -8.88 -17.53
CA HIS A 42 13.73 -9.08 -18.58
C HIS A 42 13.42 -10.34 -19.42
N GLU A 43 13.10 -11.47 -18.78
CA GLU A 43 12.71 -12.70 -19.50
C GLU A 43 11.38 -12.53 -20.26
N LEU A 44 10.42 -11.76 -19.75
CA LEU A 44 9.15 -11.50 -20.46
C LEU A 44 9.33 -10.67 -21.74
N VAL A 45 10.34 -9.78 -21.77
CA VAL A 45 10.66 -8.93 -22.93
C VAL A 45 11.73 -9.59 -23.84
N LYS A 46 12.28 -10.72 -23.42
CA LYS A 46 13.21 -11.50 -24.25
C LYS A 46 12.53 -11.91 -25.55
N ASP A 47 13.27 -11.74 -26.64
CA ASP A 47 12.82 -12.02 -28.01
C ASP A 47 11.59 -11.22 -28.47
N TYR A 48 11.23 -10.13 -27.77
CA TYR A 48 10.10 -9.28 -28.16
C TYR A 48 10.22 -8.70 -29.57
N THR A 49 11.44 -8.55 -30.08
CA THR A 49 11.74 -8.04 -31.43
C THR A 49 11.87 -9.14 -32.49
N GLN A 50 11.74 -10.42 -32.14
CA GLN A 50 11.81 -11.51 -33.13
C GLN A 50 10.52 -11.60 -33.96
N ASN A 51 10.70 -11.73 -35.26
CA ASN A 51 9.60 -11.96 -36.20
C ASN A 51 9.07 -13.40 -36.09
N GLY A 52 7.75 -13.60 -36.22
CA GLY A 52 7.12 -14.92 -36.22
C GLY A 52 6.65 -15.42 -34.85
N LEU A 53 6.80 -14.62 -33.79
CA LEU A 53 6.21 -14.90 -32.47
C LEU A 53 4.80 -14.32 -32.34
N SER A 54 4.04 -14.83 -31.35
CA SER A 54 2.74 -14.27 -30.97
C SER A 54 2.88 -12.77 -30.64
N PRO A 55 1.94 -11.91 -31.05
CA PRO A 55 1.91 -10.50 -30.63
C PRO A 55 1.95 -10.37 -29.10
N ARG A 56 2.77 -9.45 -28.59
CA ARG A 56 2.94 -9.17 -27.15
C ARG A 56 2.84 -7.66 -26.91
N CYS A 57 2.55 -7.25 -25.68
CA CYS A 57 2.52 -5.85 -25.23
C CYS A 57 2.91 -5.76 -23.76
N LEU A 58 3.64 -4.70 -23.39
CA LEU A 58 3.94 -4.36 -21.99
C LEU A 58 3.17 -3.10 -21.59
N ILE A 59 2.41 -3.19 -20.50
CA ILE A 59 1.65 -2.05 -19.96
C ILE A 59 2.30 -1.61 -18.65
N LYS A 60 2.71 -0.34 -18.60
CA LYS A 60 3.20 0.32 -17.38
C LYS A 60 2.10 1.20 -16.80
N ILE A 61 1.57 0.81 -15.65
CA ILE A 61 0.56 1.58 -14.92
C ILE A 61 1.24 2.30 -13.76
N ASN A 62 0.98 3.60 -13.62
CA ASN A 62 1.41 4.39 -12.46
C ASN A 62 0.21 5.06 -11.82
N ILE A 63 0.07 4.92 -10.51
CA ILE A 63 -1.05 5.48 -9.75
C ILE A 63 -0.66 6.86 -9.23
N ARG A 64 -1.44 7.88 -9.60
CA ARG A 64 -1.23 9.23 -9.08
C ARG A 64 -1.66 9.29 -7.61
N LYS A 65 -0.79 9.86 -6.76
CA LYS A 65 -1.06 10.08 -5.32
C LYS A 65 -1.57 8.81 -4.63
N THR A 66 -0.81 7.71 -4.77
CA THR A 66 -1.13 6.37 -4.24
C THR A 66 -1.67 6.43 -2.81
N TYR A 67 -0.92 7.04 -1.89
CA TYR A 67 -1.33 7.14 -0.49
C TYR A 67 -2.56 8.02 -0.30
N ASP A 68 -2.73 9.12 -1.03
CA ASP A 68 -3.84 10.06 -0.79
C ASP A 68 -5.17 9.61 -1.45
N SER A 69 -5.10 8.61 -2.34
CA SER A 69 -6.23 8.18 -3.17
C SER A 69 -7.02 7.01 -2.58
N VAL A 70 -6.46 6.25 -1.64
CA VAL A 70 -7.09 5.04 -1.06
C VAL A 70 -8.38 5.41 -0.31
N LYS A 71 -9.52 4.94 -0.79
CA LYS A 71 -10.82 5.11 -0.09
C LYS A 71 -10.88 4.20 1.14
N TRP A 72 -11.28 4.74 2.28
CA TRP A 72 -11.32 3.97 3.53
C TRP A 72 -12.34 2.82 3.53
N GLY A 73 -13.49 3.00 2.88
CA GLY A 73 -14.47 1.91 2.71
C GLY A 73 -13.90 0.75 1.90
N PHE A 74 -13.17 1.06 0.82
CA PHE A 74 -12.47 0.05 0.01
C PHE A 74 -11.41 -0.67 0.84
N LEU A 75 -10.56 0.08 1.57
CA LEU A 75 -9.55 -0.51 2.44
C LEU A 75 -10.17 -1.45 3.49
N LYS A 76 -11.27 -1.04 4.15
CA LYS A 76 -11.95 -1.90 5.13
C LYS A 76 -12.44 -3.20 4.50
N SER A 77 -13.04 -3.15 3.30
CA SER A 77 -13.48 -4.33 2.57
C SER A 77 -12.32 -5.26 2.19
N VAL A 78 -11.17 -4.69 1.81
CA VAL A 78 -9.95 -5.47 1.51
C VAL A 78 -9.44 -6.18 2.76
N LEU A 79 -9.29 -5.47 3.89
CA LEU A 79 -8.82 -6.06 5.15
C LEU A 79 -9.77 -7.17 5.65
N LEU A 80 -11.08 -7.00 5.44
CA LEU A 80 -12.08 -8.02 5.72
C LEU A 80 -11.89 -9.25 4.82
N LYS A 81 -11.65 -9.05 3.52
CA LYS A 81 -11.43 -10.14 2.56
C LYS A 81 -10.17 -10.94 2.87
N PHE A 82 -9.12 -10.30 3.39
CA PHE A 82 -7.93 -10.98 3.91
C PHE A 82 -8.13 -11.69 5.25
N GLY A 83 -9.33 -11.61 5.85
CA GLY A 83 -9.66 -12.34 7.07
C GLY A 83 -8.98 -11.77 8.33
N LEU A 84 -8.62 -10.49 8.35
CA LEU A 84 -8.05 -9.88 9.55
C LEU A 84 -9.08 -9.90 10.70
N PRO A 85 -8.66 -10.19 11.95
CA PRO A 85 -9.58 -10.21 13.08
C PRO A 85 -10.31 -8.87 13.25
N GLY A 86 -11.63 -8.91 13.46
CA GLY A 86 -12.48 -7.71 13.48
C GLY A 86 -11.97 -6.59 14.39
N LYS A 87 -11.61 -6.93 15.65
CA LYS A 87 -11.04 -5.95 16.61
C LYS A 87 -9.73 -5.33 16.09
N PHE A 88 -8.87 -6.11 15.46
CA PHE A 88 -7.60 -5.62 14.92
C PHE A 88 -7.82 -4.69 13.72
N MET A 89 -8.72 -5.09 12.80
CA MET A 89 -9.14 -4.25 11.68
C MET A 89 -9.75 -2.94 12.16
N ASP A 90 -10.68 -2.96 13.12
CA ASP A 90 -11.34 -1.75 13.60
C ASP A 90 -10.35 -0.79 14.27
N SER A 91 -9.37 -1.28 15.05
CA SER A 91 -8.31 -0.43 15.60
C SER A 91 -7.38 0.16 14.53
N ILE A 92 -7.08 -0.59 13.46
CA ILE A 92 -6.35 -0.05 12.30
C ILE A 92 -7.18 1.05 11.63
N MET A 93 -8.47 0.79 11.39
CA MET A 93 -9.35 1.74 10.71
C MET A 93 -9.49 3.03 11.53
N GLU A 94 -9.60 2.94 12.85
CA GLU A 94 -9.59 4.12 13.74
C GLU A 94 -8.31 4.96 13.56
N CYS A 95 -7.14 4.32 13.49
CA CYS A 95 -5.87 5.00 13.22
C CYS A 95 -5.79 5.64 11.83
N VAL A 96 -6.51 5.08 10.85
CA VAL A 96 -6.56 5.58 9.47
C VAL A 96 -7.54 6.74 9.35
N THR A 97 -8.69 6.68 10.04
CA THR A 97 -9.76 7.67 9.91
C THR A 97 -9.63 8.87 10.85
N ALA A 98 -8.90 8.74 11.96
CA ALA A 98 -8.70 9.82 12.94
C ALA A 98 -7.75 10.94 12.47
N VAL A 99 -7.40 11.00 11.18
CA VAL A 99 -6.44 11.97 10.66
C VAL A 99 -7.09 13.33 10.40
N SER A 100 -6.65 14.33 11.14
CA SER A 100 -6.92 15.75 10.89
C SER A 100 -5.66 16.46 10.40
N SER A 101 -5.82 17.40 9.46
CA SER A 101 -4.74 18.21 8.89
C SER A 101 -5.07 19.69 8.95
N SER A 102 -4.05 20.54 8.90
CA SER A 102 -4.15 21.98 8.68
C SER A 102 -3.11 22.37 7.62
N LEU A 103 -3.39 23.39 6.82
CA LEU A 103 -2.44 23.93 5.85
C LEU A 103 -1.70 25.11 6.48
N LEU A 104 -0.40 25.21 6.24
CA LEU A 104 0.40 26.39 6.57
C LEU A 104 0.50 27.26 5.32
N ILE A 105 -0.14 28.43 5.33
CA ILE A 105 -0.20 29.35 4.20
C ILE A 105 0.24 30.72 4.70
N ASN A 106 1.29 31.30 4.12
CA ASN A 106 1.83 32.61 4.51
C ASN A 106 2.04 32.72 6.03
N GLU A 107 2.67 31.70 6.63
CA GLU A 107 2.93 31.60 8.07
C GLU A 107 1.69 31.43 8.98
N GLY A 108 0.48 31.45 8.42
CA GLY A 108 -0.77 31.17 9.12
C GLY A 108 -1.24 29.73 8.96
N LEU A 109 -1.68 29.10 10.06
CA LEU A 109 -2.35 27.79 10.00
C LEU A 109 -3.83 27.95 9.71
N THR A 110 -4.34 27.19 8.74
CA THR A 110 -5.78 27.09 8.51
C THR A 110 -6.47 26.33 9.66
N PRO A 111 -7.79 26.46 9.81
CA PRO A 111 -8.57 25.55 10.64
C PRO A 111 -8.30 24.09 10.27
N LYS A 112 -8.37 23.22 11.27
CA LYS A 112 -8.22 21.78 11.05
C LYS A 112 -9.38 21.26 10.21
N PHE A 113 -9.06 20.40 9.26
CA PHE A 113 -10.04 19.65 8.48
C PHE A 113 -9.74 18.16 8.59
N MET A 114 -10.80 17.35 8.53
CA MET A 114 -10.69 15.90 8.57
C MET A 114 -10.41 15.36 7.17
N ALA A 115 -9.48 14.41 7.08
CA ALA A 115 -9.35 13.61 5.87
C ALA A 115 -10.62 12.77 5.64
N LYS A 116 -10.91 12.43 4.38
CA LYS A 116 -12.01 11.52 4.02
C LYS A 116 -11.53 10.24 3.32
N LYS A 117 -10.25 10.23 2.95
CA LYS A 117 -9.57 9.14 2.26
C LYS A 117 -8.06 9.34 2.43
N GLY A 118 -7.33 8.31 2.05
CA GLY A 118 -5.88 8.27 2.02
C GLY A 118 -5.26 7.66 3.27
N LEU A 119 -3.96 7.43 3.17
CA LEU A 119 -3.10 6.83 4.16
C LEU A 119 -2.00 7.83 4.53
N ARG A 120 -1.59 7.83 5.80
CA ARG A 120 -0.58 8.77 6.28
C ARG A 120 0.80 8.41 5.74
N GLN A 121 1.37 9.27 4.90
CA GLN A 121 2.75 9.12 4.41
C GLN A 121 3.75 9.17 5.57
N GLY A 122 4.86 8.41 5.44
CA GLY A 122 5.90 8.31 6.46
C GLY A 122 5.55 7.41 7.65
N ASN A 123 4.37 6.78 7.67
CA ASN A 123 4.02 5.75 8.65
C ASN A 123 4.24 4.35 8.04
N PRO A 124 5.09 3.48 8.63
CA PRO A 124 5.30 2.12 8.13
C PRO A 124 4.03 1.28 7.99
N MET A 125 3.02 1.50 8.85
CA MET A 125 1.75 0.78 8.75
C MET A 125 1.05 1.08 7.41
N SER A 126 1.10 2.33 6.95
CA SER A 126 0.51 2.76 5.68
C SER A 126 1.11 2.04 4.47
N LEU A 127 2.38 1.63 4.53
CA LEU A 127 3.02 0.87 3.45
C LEU A 127 2.35 -0.50 3.28
N TYR A 128 2.18 -1.23 4.38
CA TYR A 128 1.53 -2.55 4.37
C TYR A 128 0.06 -2.45 3.98
N LEU A 129 -0.66 -1.46 4.49
CA LEU A 129 -2.06 -1.23 4.10
C LEU A 129 -2.21 -0.88 2.62
N PHE A 130 -1.26 -0.13 2.06
CA PHE A 130 -1.25 0.17 0.62
C PHE A 130 -0.98 -1.08 -0.22
N ILE A 131 -0.04 -1.94 0.20
CA ILE A 131 0.24 -3.20 -0.48
C ILE A 131 -0.99 -4.08 -0.50
N LEU A 132 -1.63 -4.30 0.66
CA LEU A 132 -2.85 -5.11 0.72
C LEU A 132 -3.97 -4.51 -0.13
N ALA A 133 -4.07 -3.19 -0.22
CA ALA A 133 -5.06 -2.53 -1.07
C ALA A 133 -4.80 -2.66 -2.57
N MET A 134 -3.56 -2.97 -2.97
CA MET A 134 -3.15 -3.14 -4.36
C MET A 134 -3.17 -4.60 -4.84
N GLU A 135 -3.19 -5.53 -3.90
CA GLU A 135 -3.30 -6.97 -4.12
C GLU A 135 -4.72 -7.38 -4.54
#